data_AF-A0A7S3PPV7-F1
#
_entry.id   AF-A0A7S3PPV7-F1
#
_cell.length_a   1.000
_cell.length_b   1.000
_cell.length_c   1.000
_cell.angle_alpha   90.00
_cell.angle_beta   90.00
_cell.angle_gamma   90.00
#
_symmetry.space_group_name_H-M   'P 1'
#
loop_
_entity.id
_entity.type
_entity.pdbx_description
1 polymer ?
#
loop_
_entity_poly.entity_id
_entity_poly.type
_entity_poly.pdbx_seq_one_letter_code
_entity_poly.pdbx_strand_id
1 'polypeptide(L)'
;AEMTKNGIRTKDVLTYASARASRSQAFSEEKMNELGEIEEGLISTVYIVASAGHGHLHHARDMISKLPKPAVQLFLPATIASHYLDNLERKNFQVFDPDLMQTGGLSDLKLQFLLLKNSWGGKF
;
A
#
# COMPACT_ATOMS: atom_id res chain seq x y z
N ALA A 1 55.65 43.50 10.13
CA ALA A 1 55.70 42.03 10.24
C ALA A 1 54.96 41.67 11.51
N GLU A 2 53.91 40.86 11.57
CA GLU A 2 53.37 39.84 10.67
C GLU A 2 51.89 39.60 11.02
N MET A 3 51.19 38.89 10.15
CA MET A 3 49.75 38.84 9.95
C MET A 3 49.03 37.95 10.97
N THR A 4 47.95 38.44 11.59
CA THR A 4 46.87 37.59 12.14
C THR A 4 45.55 37.97 11.45
N LYS A 5 45.43 37.56 10.18
CA LYS A 5 44.15 37.57 9.46
C LYS A 5 43.27 36.43 9.98
N ASN A 6 41.99 36.72 10.20
CA ASN A 6 40.88 35.78 10.48
C ASN A 6 40.69 35.34 11.95
N GLY A 7 40.34 36.27 12.83
CA GLY A 7 39.72 35.97 14.12
C GLY A 7 38.20 35.87 13.98
N ILE A 8 37.67 34.72 13.55
CA ILE A 8 36.22 34.45 13.65
C ILE A 8 35.90 34.30 15.14
N ARG A 9 35.05 35.17 15.70
CA ARG A 9 34.66 35.10 17.11
C ARG A 9 33.98 33.76 17.37
N THR A 10 34.48 32.99 18.34
CA THR A 10 33.99 31.65 18.70
C THR A 10 32.48 31.58 18.97
N LYS A 11 31.88 32.68 19.45
CA LYS A 11 30.43 32.84 19.64
C LYS A 11 29.64 32.78 18.31
N ASP A 12 30.20 33.34 17.24
CA ASP A 12 29.57 33.38 15.92
C ASP A 12 29.58 31.96 15.30
N VAL A 13 30.65 31.17 15.58
CA VAL A 13 30.77 29.77 15.13
C VAL A 13 29.78 28.85 15.84
N LEU A 14 29.63 28.99 17.17
CA LEU A 14 28.66 28.20 17.95
C LEU A 14 27.21 28.55 17.58
N THR A 15 26.94 29.82 17.29
CA THR A 15 25.63 30.28 16.82
C THR A 15 25.31 29.71 15.43
N TYR A 16 26.28 29.71 14.52
CA TYR A 16 26.09 29.13 13.19
C TYR A 16 25.91 27.60 13.24
N ALA A 17 26.70 26.90 14.06
CA ALA A 17 26.61 25.45 14.21
C ALA A 17 25.25 25.00 14.79
N SER A 18 24.76 25.70 15.83
CA SER A 18 23.43 25.43 16.40
C SER A 18 22.31 25.76 15.42
N ALA A 19 22.38 26.88 14.71
CA ALA A 19 21.40 27.22 13.67
C ALA A 19 21.38 26.20 12.52
N ARG A 20 22.54 25.64 12.15
CA ARG A 20 22.64 24.57 11.15
C ARG A 20 22.01 23.27 11.64
N ALA A 21 22.26 22.90 12.89
CA ALA A 21 21.67 21.70 13.50
C ALA A 21 20.14 21.80 13.58
N SER A 22 19.60 22.92 14.07
CA SER A 22 18.16 23.16 14.10
C SER A 22 17.54 23.14 12.71
N ARG A 23 18.22 23.69 11.70
CA ARG A 23 17.76 23.65 10.31
C ARG A 23 17.75 22.22 9.74
N SER A 24 18.77 21.40 10.04
CA SER A 24 18.78 20.00 9.61
C SER A 24 17.69 19.16 10.26
N GLN A 25 17.36 19.45 11.53
CA GLN A 25 16.25 18.79 12.22
C GLN A 25 14.91 19.21 11.62
N ALA A 26 14.67 20.51 11.44
CA ALA A 26 13.45 21.03 10.83
C ALA A 26 13.22 20.47 9.41
N PHE A 27 14.27 20.40 8.59
CA PHE A 27 14.20 19.78 7.26
C PHE A 27 13.85 18.29 7.32
N SER A 28 14.33 17.58 8.33
CA SER A 28 14.02 16.16 8.51
C SER A 28 12.56 15.98 8.93
N GLU A 29 12.05 16.81 9.84
CA GLU A 29 10.64 16.79 10.27
C GLU A 29 9.69 17.13 9.12
N GLU A 30 9.99 18.17 8.35
CA GLU A 30 9.23 18.58 7.16
C GLU A 30 9.11 17.42 6.16
N LYS A 31 10.24 16.78 5.85
CA LYS A 31 10.26 15.62 4.95
C LYS A 31 9.48 14.43 5.50
N MET A 32 9.53 14.17 6.81
CA MET A 32 8.74 13.10 7.43
C MET A 32 7.24 13.40 7.35
N ASN A 33 6.83 14.66 7.52
CA ASN A 33 5.44 15.08 7.37
C ASN A 33 4.97 14.92 5.92
N GLU A 34 5.76 15.38 4.94
CA GLU A 34 5.48 15.19 3.52
C GLU A 34 5.30 13.72 3.15
N LEU A 35 6.17 12.84 3.67
CA LEU A 35 6.06 11.40 3.43
C LEU A 35 4.79 10.81 4.05
N GLY A 36 4.41 11.25 5.25
CA GLY A 36 3.16 10.84 5.89
C GLY A 36 1.92 11.27 5.09
N GLU A 37 1.88 12.50 4.59
CA GLU A 37 0.78 12.99 3.75
C GLU A 37 0.66 12.21 2.43
N ILE A 38 1.80 11.86 1.81
CA ILE A 38 1.82 11.01 0.61
C ILE A 38 1.29 9.61 0.92
N GLU A 39 1.69 9.02 2.05
CA GLU A 39 1.23 7.70 2.47
C GLU A 39 -0.29 7.68 2.71
N GLU A 40 -0.83 8.68 3.42
CA GLU A 40 -2.27 8.81 3.64
C GLU A 40 -3.04 9.01 2.33
N GLY A 41 -2.53 9.86 1.43
CA GLY A 41 -3.11 10.09 0.11
C GLY A 41 -3.13 8.82 -0.75
N LEU A 42 -2.06 8.01 -0.68
CA LEU A 42 -2.00 6.73 -1.35
C LEU A 42 -3.02 5.73 -0.79
N ILE A 43 -3.07 5.57 0.54
CA ILE A 43 -4.02 4.68 1.22
C ILE A 43 -5.46 5.06 0.85
N SER A 44 -5.78 6.36 0.86
CA SER A 44 -7.10 6.87 0.46
C SER A 44 -7.44 6.52 -0.99
N THR A 45 -6.49 6.71 -1.91
CA THR A 45 -6.68 6.38 -3.33
C THR A 45 -6.93 4.88 -3.52
N VAL A 46 -6.11 4.06 -2.85
CA VAL A 46 -6.24 2.59 -2.89
C VAL A 46 -7.58 2.15 -2.33
N TYR A 47 -8.04 2.74 -1.22
CA TYR A 47 -9.34 2.46 -0.63
C TYR A 47 -10.49 2.70 -1.62
N ILE A 48 -10.47 3.82 -2.35
CA ILE A 48 -11.50 4.16 -3.34
C ILE A 48 -11.54 3.11 -4.45
N VAL A 49 -10.36 2.75 -5.00
CA VAL A 49 -10.25 1.76 -6.07
C VAL A 49 -10.67 0.37 -5.59
N ALA A 50 -10.22 -0.04 -4.40
CA ALA A 50 -10.56 -1.33 -3.80
C ALA A 50 -12.07 -1.43 -3.53
N SER A 51 -12.70 -0.37 -3.03
CA SER A 51 -14.14 -0.31 -2.77
C SER A 51 -14.95 -0.46 -4.06
N ALA A 52 -14.54 0.23 -5.14
CA ALA A 52 -15.16 0.07 -6.45
C ALA A 52 -15.00 -1.37 -6.98
N GLY A 53 -13.80 -1.96 -6.81
CA GLY A 53 -13.52 -3.36 -7.14
C GLY A 53 -14.42 -4.34 -6.41
N HIS A 54 -14.59 -4.18 -5.09
CA HIS A 54 -15.52 -4.98 -4.28
C HIS A 54 -16.97 -4.88 -4.78
N GLY A 55 -17.42 -3.67 -5.14
CA GLY A 55 -18.74 -3.46 -5.74
C GLY A 55 -18.95 -4.28 -7.02
N HIS A 56 -17.98 -4.25 -7.94
CA HIS A 56 -18.04 -5.05 -9.17
C HIS A 56 -18.06 -6.56 -8.88
N LEU A 57 -17.27 -7.01 -7.92
CA LEU A 57 -17.22 -8.43 -7.53
C LEU A 57 -18.51 -8.90 -6.86
N HIS A 58 -19.16 -8.03 -6.08
CA HIS A 58 -20.46 -8.32 -5.50
C HIS A 58 -21.51 -8.55 -6.59
N HIS A 59 -21.61 -7.65 -7.58
CA HIS A 59 -22.50 -7.83 -8.72
C HIS A 59 -22.16 -9.04 -9.59
N ALA A 60 -20.86 -9.33 -9.76
CA ALA A 60 -20.41 -10.53 -10.45
C ALA A 60 -20.94 -11.81 -9.78
N ARG A 61 -20.88 -11.89 -8.43
CA ARG A 61 -21.42 -13.02 -7.66
C ARG A 61 -22.94 -13.14 -7.77
N ASP A 62 -23.67 -12.04 -7.71
CA ASP A 62 -25.12 -12.04 -7.88
C ASP A 62 -25.52 -12.61 -9.26
N MET A 63 -24.70 -12.35 -10.28
CA MET A 63 -24.90 -12.84 -11.64
C MET A 63 -24.66 -14.35 -11.78
N ILE A 64 -23.76 -14.94 -10.98
CA ILE A 64 -23.42 -16.37 -11.04
C ILE A 64 -24.67 -17.24 -10.83
N SER A 65 -25.60 -16.82 -9.97
CA SER A 65 -26.87 -17.51 -9.73
C SER A 65 -27.77 -17.62 -10.97
N LYS A 66 -27.55 -16.77 -11.98
CA LYS A 66 -28.35 -16.66 -13.21
C LYS A 66 -27.67 -17.33 -14.41
N LEU A 67 -26.46 -17.85 -14.26
CA LEU A 67 -25.66 -18.39 -15.35
C LEU A 67 -25.77 -19.92 -15.47
N PRO A 68 -25.66 -20.47 -16.69
CA PRO A 68 -25.57 -21.91 -16.88
C PRO A 68 -24.25 -22.43 -16.28
N LYS A 69 -24.29 -23.63 -15.69
CA LYS A 69 -23.15 -24.27 -14.99
C LYS A 69 -21.78 -24.18 -15.69
N PRO A 70 -21.65 -24.31 -17.02
CA PRO A 70 -20.35 -24.21 -17.69
C PRO A 70 -19.78 -22.79 -17.67
N ALA A 71 -20.64 -21.76 -17.72
CA ALA A 71 -20.22 -20.35 -17.77
C ALA A 71 -19.70 -19.85 -16.42
N VAL A 72 -20.01 -20.54 -15.33
CA VAL A 72 -19.57 -20.20 -13.98
C VAL A 72 -18.03 -20.23 -13.86
N GLN A 73 -17.34 -21.10 -14.61
CA GLN A 73 -15.87 -21.15 -14.62
C GLN A 73 -15.23 -19.87 -15.14
N LEU A 74 -15.94 -19.05 -15.92
CA LEU A 74 -15.45 -17.74 -16.38
C LEU A 74 -15.27 -16.75 -15.22
N PHE A 75 -15.85 -17.01 -14.05
CA PHE A 75 -15.73 -16.18 -12.85
C PHE A 75 -14.58 -16.62 -11.93
N LEU A 76 -13.74 -17.59 -12.33
CA LEU A 76 -12.52 -17.94 -11.59
C LEU A 76 -11.63 -16.72 -11.28
N PRO A 77 -11.35 -15.79 -12.22
CA PRO A 77 -10.56 -14.59 -11.93
C PRO A 77 -11.19 -13.69 -10.86
N ALA A 78 -12.53 -13.65 -10.77
CA ALA A 78 -13.24 -12.85 -9.78
C ALA A 78 -12.94 -13.33 -8.34
N THR A 79 -12.73 -14.63 -8.15
CA THR A 79 -12.38 -15.18 -6.83
C THR A 79 -10.97 -14.83 -6.40
N ILE A 80 -10.02 -14.78 -7.35
CA ILE A 80 -8.65 -14.32 -7.08
C ILE A 80 -8.66 -12.84 -6.70
N ALA A 81 -9.35 -12.01 -7.49
CA ALA A 81 -9.48 -10.58 -7.23
C ALA A 81 -10.16 -10.31 -5.88
N SER A 82 -11.21 -11.05 -5.55
CA SER A 82 -11.88 -10.93 -4.25
C SER A 82 -10.94 -11.21 -3.08
N HIS A 83 -10.18 -12.32 -3.15
CA HIS A 83 -9.26 -12.67 -2.08
C HIS A 83 -8.13 -11.65 -1.93
N TYR A 84 -7.63 -11.10 -3.05
CA TYR A 84 -6.63 -10.04 -3.00
C TYR A 84 -7.18 -8.80 -2.29
N LEU A 85 -8.39 -8.36 -2.65
CA LEU A 85 -9.01 -7.19 -2.02
C LEU A 85 -9.34 -7.43 -0.54
N ASP A 86 -9.80 -8.64 -0.16
CA ASP A 86 -10.01 -9.01 1.24
C ASP A 86 -8.71 -8.94 2.06
N ASN A 87 -7.56 -9.33 1.46
CA ASN A 87 -6.26 -9.19 2.11
C ASN A 87 -5.80 -7.74 2.20
N LEU A 88 -6.03 -6.96 1.15
CA LEU A 88 -5.71 -5.54 1.11
C LEU A 88 -6.50 -4.78 2.18
N GLU A 89 -7.78 -5.09 2.38
CA GLU A 89 -8.61 -4.55 3.46
C GLU A 89 -8.05 -4.89 4.85
N ARG A 90 -7.65 -6.16 5.08
CA ARG A 90 -7.04 -6.59 6.35
C ARG A 90 -5.73 -5.87 6.68
N LYS A 91 -5.05 -5.33 5.67
CA LYS A 91 -3.80 -4.57 5.81
C LYS A 91 -4.02 -3.06 5.74
N ASN A 92 -5.25 -2.60 5.99
CA ASN A 92 -5.63 -1.18 5.97
C ASN A 92 -5.25 -0.48 4.65
N PHE A 93 -5.40 -1.19 3.53
CA PHE A 93 -5.11 -0.68 2.19
C PHE A 93 -3.63 -0.29 1.95
N GLN A 94 -2.71 -0.79 2.77
CA GLN A 94 -1.28 -0.68 2.52
C GLN A 94 -0.85 -1.66 1.42
N VAL A 95 -0.64 -1.14 0.22
CA VAL A 95 -0.26 -1.93 -0.96
C VAL A 95 1.16 -2.49 -0.87
N PHE A 96 2.05 -1.79 -0.15
CA PHE A 96 3.46 -2.13 0.00
C PHE A 96 3.76 -2.99 1.23
N ASP A 97 2.73 -3.55 1.87
CA ASP A 97 2.95 -4.53 2.93
C ASP A 97 3.71 -5.74 2.34
N PRO A 98 4.84 -6.15 2.95
CA PRO A 98 5.70 -7.20 2.40
C PRO A 98 4.96 -8.55 2.23
N ASP A 99 3.92 -8.82 3.02
CA ASP A 99 3.09 -10.02 2.87
C ASP A 99 2.21 -9.95 1.61
N LEU A 100 1.70 -8.75 1.28
CA LEU A 100 0.97 -8.52 0.03
C LEU A 100 1.89 -8.59 -1.18
N MET A 101 3.10 -8.05 -1.08
CA MET A 101 4.03 -8.00 -2.22
C MET A 101 4.57 -9.36 -2.62
N GLN A 102 4.83 -10.25 -1.66
CA GLN A 102 5.45 -11.56 -1.97
C GLN A 102 4.48 -12.55 -2.62
N THR A 103 3.18 -12.47 -2.30
CA THR A 103 2.22 -13.50 -2.71
C THR A 103 0.83 -12.97 -3.07
N GLY A 104 0.62 -11.65 -3.10
CA GLY A 104 -0.73 -11.07 -3.13
C GLY A 104 -1.54 -11.40 -1.87
N GLY A 105 -0.87 -11.82 -0.78
CA GLY A 105 -1.48 -12.38 0.42
C GLY A 105 -2.10 -13.78 0.24
N LEU A 106 -1.76 -14.49 -0.84
CA LEU A 106 -2.26 -15.84 -1.14
C LEU A 106 -1.12 -16.85 -0.96
N SER A 107 -1.23 -17.75 0.01
CA SER A 107 -0.34 -18.94 0.01
C SER A 107 -0.58 -19.71 -1.30
N ASP A 108 0.47 -19.95 -2.10
CA ASP A 108 0.42 -20.58 -3.43
C ASP A 108 -0.47 -21.83 -3.47
N LEU A 109 -0.39 -22.65 -2.42
CA LEU A 109 -1.18 -23.88 -2.29
C LEU A 109 -2.64 -23.61 -1.96
N LYS A 110 -2.96 -22.57 -1.18
CA LYS A 110 -4.34 -22.16 -0.89
C LYS A 110 -5.04 -21.64 -2.14
N LEU A 111 -4.32 -20.90 -3.00
CA LEU A 111 -4.85 -20.41 -4.27
C LEU A 111 -5.19 -21.57 -5.21
N GLN A 112 -4.25 -22.48 -5.39
CA GLN A 112 -4.47 -23.67 -6.23
C GLN A 112 -5.64 -24.52 -5.72
N PHE A 113 -5.75 -24.70 -4.40
CA PHE A 113 -6.88 -25.41 -3.80
C PHE A 113 -8.22 -24.67 -3.96
N LEU A 114 -8.24 -23.34 -3.81
CA LEU A 114 -9.43 -22.52 -4.04
C LEU A 114 -9.92 -22.61 -5.49
N LEU A 115 -9.00 -22.52 -6.45
CA LEU A 115 -9.32 -22.66 -7.87
C LEU A 115 -9.87 -24.06 -8.19
N LEU A 116 -9.26 -25.10 -7.63
CA LEU A 116 -9.71 -26.49 -7.82
C LEU A 116 -11.11 -26.72 -7.21
N LYS A 117 -11.32 -26.23 -5.98
CA LYS A 117 -12.60 -26.36 -5.26
C LYS A 117 -13.72 -25.60 -5.96
N ASN A 118 -13.44 -24.40 -6.46
CA ASN A 118 -14.44 -23.58 -7.14
C ASN A 118 -14.74 -24.09 -8.57
N SER A 119 -13.73 -24.62 -9.29
CA SER A 119 -13.91 -25.27 -10.59
C SER A 119 -14.94 -26.42 -10.54
N TRP A 120 -15.01 -27.15 -9.43
CA TRP A 120 -15.88 -28.32 -9.28
C TRP A 120 -17.21 -28.07 -8.56
N GLY A 121 -17.35 -26.95 -7.84
CA GLY A 121 -18.43 -26.75 -6.87
C GLY A 121 -19.49 -25.70 -7.19
N GLY A 122 -19.29 -24.86 -8.21
CA GLY A 122 -20.28 -23.82 -8.58
C GLY A 122 -20.54 -22.75 -7.50
N LYS A 123 -19.70 -22.67 -6.46
CA LYS A 123 -19.76 -21.67 -5.39
C LYS A 123 -18.57 -20.73 -5.54
N PHE A 124 -18.84 -19.45 -5.82
CA PHE A 124 -17.87 -18.39 -6.13
C PHE A 124 -18.25 -17.11 -5.37
#